data_AF-A0A4U0UXA7-F1
#
_entry.id   AF-A0A4U0UXA7-F1
#
_cell.length_a   1.000
_cell.length_b   1.000
_cell.length_c   1.000
_cell.angle_alpha   90.00
_cell.angle_beta   90.00
_cell.angle_gamma   90.00
#
_symmetry.space_group_name_H-M   'P 1'
#
loop_
_entity.id
_entity.type
_entity.pdbx_description
1 polymer ?
#
loop_
_entity_poly.entity_id
_entity_poly.type
_entity_poly.pdbx_seq_one_letter_code
_entity_poly.pdbx_strand_id
1 'polypeptide(L)'
;MLSSLTAGLAFASVASAAAISLRQATGSVEACPGYSATNVQTSSTGLTADLSLAGSACDAYGTDIKDLKLVVNHDSAKRLHVKIEDAAKTAYQVPQSVFPTPDSSKSVSSKDSELEFSHVESPFSFKVTRRSNGEVLFDTSAAALVFEDQYLRLRTSLPEDPNLYGLGEHSDSFRLNTTDYTRTLWS
;
A
#
# COMPACT_ATOMS: atom_id res chain seq x y z
N MET A 1 30.61 -57.76 -44.83
CA MET A 1 29.86 -56.49 -44.89
C MET A 1 29.01 -56.41 -43.64
N LEU A 2 29.39 -55.51 -42.71
CA LEU A 2 28.74 -55.28 -41.43
C LEU A 2 27.38 -54.59 -41.66
N SER A 3 26.37 -54.95 -40.87
CA SER A 3 25.21 -54.09 -40.64
C SER A 3 24.86 -54.12 -39.15
N SER A 4 25.33 -53.10 -38.43
CA SER A 4 25.03 -52.87 -37.02
C SER A 4 23.62 -52.29 -36.87
N LEU A 5 22.76 -52.92 -36.07
CA LEU A 5 21.49 -52.33 -35.63
C LEU A 5 21.77 -51.39 -34.44
N THR A 6 21.63 -50.09 -34.65
CA THR A 6 21.59 -49.08 -33.59
C THR A 6 20.15 -48.93 -33.08
N ALA A 7 19.91 -49.32 -31.83
CA ALA A 7 18.68 -49.02 -31.12
C ALA A 7 18.71 -47.57 -30.62
N GLY A 8 17.88 -46.70 -31.21
CA GLY A 8 17.69 -45.33 -30.76
C GLY A 8 16.72 -45.27 -29.58
N LEU A 9 17.21 -44.91 -28.39
CA LEU A 9 16.37 -44.53 -27.25
C LEU A 9 15.79 -43.13 -27.50
N ALA A 10 14.48 -43.07 -27.76
CA ALA A 10 13.75 -41.81 -27.77
C ALA A 10 13.55 -41.33 -26.33
N PHE A 11 14.29 -40.31 -25.92
CA PHE A 11 14.00 -39.56 -24.71
C PHE A 11 12.77 -38.69 -24.97
N ALA A 12 11.62 -39.08 -24.42
CA ALA A 12 10.47 -38.20 -24.34
C ALA A 12 10.77 -37.10 -23.32
N SER A 13 11.02 -35.88 -23.80
CA SER A 13 11.09 -34.70 -22.95
C SER A 13 9.70 -34.42 -22.38
N VAL A 14 9.51 -34.70 -21.10
CA VAL A 14 8.32 -34.28 -20.37
C VAL A 14 8.43 -32.76 -20.20
N ALA A 15 7.75 -32.01 -21.07
CA ALA A 15 7.55 -30.59 -20.86
C ALA A 15 6.63 -30.45 -19.64
N SER A 16 7.19 -30.09 -18.48
CA SER A 16 6.40 -29.65 -17.34
C SER A 16 5.67 -28.38 -17.76
N ALA A 17 4.39 -28.52 -18.11
CA ALA A 17 3.47 -27.41 -18.15
C ALA A 17 3.40 -26.86 -16.73
N ALA A 18 4.01 -25.69 -16.50
CA ALA A 18 3.75 -24.93 -15.29
C ALA A 18 2.25 -24.68 -15.26
N ALA A 19 1.54 -25.38 -14.37
CA ALA A 19 0.12 -25.14 -14.16
C ALA A 19 0.00 -23.68 -13.71
N ILE A 20 -0.56 -22.83 -14.57
CA ILE A 20 -1.00 -21.49 -14.20
C ILE A 20 -2.18 -21.74 -13.26
N SER A 21 -1.89 -21.87 -11.97
CA SER A 21 -2.91 -21.92 -10.95
C SER A 21 -3.57 -20.55 -10.95
N LEU A 22 -4.82 -20.48 -11.42
CA LEU A 22 -5.69 -19.35 -11.09
C LEU A 22 -5.75 -19.29 -9.57
N ARG A 23 -5.02 -18.36 -8.94
CA ARG A 23 -5.27 -17.98 -7.53
C ARG A 23 -6.69 -17.42 -7.49
N GLN A 24 -7.67 -18.31 -7.29
CA GLN A 24 -9.00 -17.89 -6.90
C GLN A 24 -8.87 -17.23 -5.54
N ALA A 25 -9.40 -16.02 -5.41
CA ALA A 25 -9.44 -15.32 -4.14
C ALA A 25 -10.20 -16.17 -3.12
N THR A 26 -9.48 -16.73 -2.15
CA THR A 26 -10.07 -17.65 -1.16
C THR A 26 -10.69 -16.93 0.03
N GLY A 27 -10.53 -15.60 0.14
CA GLY A 27 -10.96 -14.81 1.29
C GLY A 27 -11.55 -13.44 0.91
N SER A 28 -12.45 -12.95 1.77
CA SER A 28 -12.91 -11.55 1.71
C SER A 28 -11.87 -10.64 2.36
N VAL A 29 -11.46 -9.59 1.66
CA VAL A 29 -10.52 -8.59 2.21
C VAL A 29 -11.03 -7.90 3.47
N GLU A 30 -12.32 -7.93 3.73
CA GLU A 30 -12.92 -7.39 4.96
C GLU A 30 -12.56 -8.20 6.21
N ALA A 31 -12.15 -9.45 6.06
CA ALA A 31 -11.74 -10.31 7.17
C ALA A 31 -10.22 -10.30 7.43
N CYS A 32 -9.43 -9.55 6.64
CA CYS A 32 -7.97 -9.57 6.78
C CYS A 32 -7.48 -8.95 8.10
N PRO A 33 -6.36 -9.48 8.64
CA PRO A 33 -5.56 -8.98 9.76
C PRO A 33 -5.67 -7.54 10.20
N GLY A 34 -5.39 -6.70 9.20
CA GLY A 34 -4.63 -5.50 9.42
C GLY A 34 -3.21 -5.79 9.91
N TYR A 35 -2.57 -4.74 10.40
CA TYR A 35 -1.22 -4.76 10.95
C TYR A 35 -1.24 -4.25 12.38
N SER A 36 -0.19 -4.50 13.14
CA SER A 36 0.04 -3.87 14.45
C SER A 36 1.32 -3.05 14.38
N ALA A 37 1.26 -1.80 14.79
CA ALA A 37 2.44 -0.95 14.93
C ALA A 37 3.17 -1.27 16.23
N THR A 38 4.48 -1.42 16.14
CA THR A 38 5.40 -1.60 17.26
C THR A 38 6.64 -0.74 17.03
N ASN A 39 7.48 -0.62 18.06
CA ASN A 39 8.74 0.13 17.97
C ASN A 39 8.53 1.55 17.41
N VAL A 40 7.52 2.26 17.91
CA VAL A 40 7.19 3.61 17.49
C VAL A 40 8.28 4.56 17.98
N GLN A 41 9.01 5.16 17.05
CA GLN A 41 10.10 6.10 17.31
C GLN A 41 9.72 7.47 16.78
N THR A 42 9.54 8.42 17.68
CA THR A 42 9.19 9.81 17.34
C THR A 42 10.44 10.68 17.26
N SER A 43 10.46 11.58 16.29
CA SER A 43 11.46 12.63 16.10
C SER A 43 10.80 14.00 16.11
N SER A 44 11.58 15.08 15.99
CA SER A 44 11.02 16.42 15.84
C SER A 44 10.20 16.55 14.55
N THR A 45 10.60 15.88 13.46
CA THR A 45 10.02 16.05 12.13
C THR A 45 9.03 14.95 11.73
N GLY A 46 8.70 14.01 12.61
CA GLY A 46 7.79 12.92 12.31
C GLY A 46 8.03 11.67 13.16
N LEU A 47 7.72 10.48 12.63
CA LEU A 47 7.92 9.22 13.34
C LEU A 47 8.20 8.06 12.40
N THR A 48 8.69 6.95 12.98
CA THR A 48 8.77 5.66 12.31
C THR A 48 8.16 4.57 13.18
N ALA A 49 7.66 3.51 12.59
CA ALA A 49 7.19 2.32 13.32
C ALA A 49 7.40 1.06 12.47
N ASP A 50 7.49 -0.09 13.14
CA ASP A 50 7.46 -1.40 12.49
C ASP A 50 6.00 -1.87 12.47
N LEU A 51 5.47 -2.24 11.30
CA LEU A 51 4.11 -2.78 11.18
C LEU A 51 4.21 -4.28 10.90
N SER A 52 3.71 -5.10 11.82
CA SER A 52 3.67 -6.55 11.65
C SER A 52 2.24 -7.04 11.43
N LEU A 53 2.04 -7.99 10.53
CA LEU A 53 0.73 -8.56 10.24
C LEU A 53 0.06 -9.06 11.53
N ALA A 54 -1.17 -8.60 11.82
CA ALA A 54 -1.80 -8.75 13.13
C ALA A 54 -2.52 -10.10 13.34
N GLY A 55 -2.25 -11.11 12.50
CA GLY A 55 -2.93 -12.40 12.54
C GLY A 55 -2.45 -13.34 11.45
N SER A 56 -3.26 -14.36 11.15
CA SER A 56 -3.02 -15.25 10.02
C SER A 56 -3.07 -14.49 8.70
N ALA A 57 -2.21 -14.87 7.75
CA ALA A 57 -2.26 -14.32 6.39
C ALA A 57 -3.65 -14.52 5.79
N CYS A 58 -4.18 -13.44 5.24
CA CYS A 58 -5.41 -13.37 4.49
C CYS A 58 -5.22 -14.02 3.11
N ASP A 59 -4.07 -13.72 2.48
CA ASP A 59 -3.67 -14.15 1.14
C ASP A 59 -4.83 -14.05 0.14
N ALA A 60 -5.56 -12.92 0.18
CA ALA A 60 -6.84 -12.78 -0.50
C ALA A 60 -6.66 -12.68 -2.02
N TYR A 61 -5.68 -11.90 -2.48
CA TYR A 61 -5.37 -11.69 -3.89
C TYR A 61 -3.89 -11.87 -4.23
N GLY A 62 -3.10 -12.34 -3.26
CA GLY A 62 -1.65 -12.28 -3.26
C GLY A 62 -1.10 -12.96 -2.02
N THR A 63 0.18 -12.73 -1.75
CA THR A 63 0.85 -13.21 -0.53
C THR A 63 1.03 -12.03 0.42
N ASP A 64 0.52 -12.11 1.65
CA ASP A 64 0.67 -11.02 2.63
C ASP A 64 2.15 -10.73 2.95
N ILE A 65 2.49 -9.45 2.96
CA ILE A 65 3.82 -8.97 3.35
C ILE A 65 3.85 -8.78 4.86
N LYS A 66 4.45 -9.74 5.58
CA LYS A 66 4.37 -9.81 7.05
C LYS A 66 4.94 -8.60 7.77
N ASP A 67 6.02 -8.03 7.25
CA ASP A 67 6.80 -6.98 7.90
C ASP A 67 6.88 -5.75 7.01
N LEU A 68 6.30 -4.64 7.47
CA LEU A 68 6.33 -3.33 6.82
C LEU A 68 7.00 -2.30 7.71
N LYS A 69 7.42 -1.20 7.11
CA LYS A 69 7.92 0.00 7.80
C LYS A 69 7.00 1.18 7.53
N LEU A 70 6.55 1.83 8.60
CA LEU A 70 5.92 3.15 8.56
C LEU A 70 7.00 4.22 8.71
N VAL A 71 6.97 5.21 7.81
CA VAL A 71 7.75 6.44 7.89
C VAL A 71 6.83 7.62 7.69
N VAL A 72 6.79 8.53 8.66
CA VAL A 72 6.02 9.76 8.61
C VAL A 72 6.98 10.93 8.70
N ASN A 73 6.88 11.87 7.77
CA ASN A 73 7.72 13.07 7.74
C ASN A 73 6.89 14.32 7.43
N HIS A 74 7.09 15.37 8.23
CA HIS A 74 6.57 16.71 7.97
C HIS A 74 7.53 17.43 7.01
N ASP A 75 7.42 17.14 5.71
CA ASP A 75 8.30 17.71 4.66
C ASP A 75 8.31 19.24 4.62
N SER A 76 7.23 19.88 5.06
CA SER A 76 7.09 21.33 5.22
C SER A 76 5.88 21.65 6.11
N ALA A 77 5.65 22.92 6.43
CA ALA A 77 4.47 23.35 7.19
C ALA A 77 3.14 22.88 6.59
N LYS A 78 3.07 22.65 5.27
CA LYS A 78 1.84 22.31 4.53
C LYS A 78 1.85 20.94 3.87
N ARG A 79 2.88 20.12 4.10
CA ARG A 79 2.99 18.79 3.50
C ARG A 79 3.45 17.77 4.53
N LEU A 80 2.58 16.80 4.77
CA LEU A 80 2.86 15.58 5.52
C LEU A 80 3.02 14.43 4.52
N HIS A 81 4.09 13.66 4.66
CA HIS A 81 4.35 12.47 3.86
C HIS A 81 4.26 11.24 4.76
N VAL A 82 3.31 10.36 4.45
CA VAL A 82 3.18 9.04 5.08
C VAL A 82 3.59 8.00 4.05
N LYS A 83 4.58 7.18 4.40
CA LYS A 83 5.07 6.08 3.58
C LYS A 83 4.94 4.78 4.36
N ILE A 84 4.34 3.78 3.73
CA ILE A 84 4.34 2.39 4.19
C ILE A 84 5.04 1.59 3.11
N GLU A 85 6.11 0.89 3.47
CA GLU A 85 6.90 0.08 2.54
C GLU A 85 7.17 -1.30 3.12
N ASP A 86 7.43 -2.29 2.28
CA ASP A 86 7.88 -3.60 2.76
C ASP A 86 9.27 -3.46 3.41
N ALA A 87 9.46 -4.08 4.57
CA ALA A 87 10.70 -3.90 5.33
C ALA A 87 11.94 -4.40 4.57
N ALA A 88 11.75 -5.38 3.68
CA ALA A 88 12.77 -5.93 2.80
C ALA A 88 13.09 -5.06 1.57
N LYS A 89 12.26 -4.04 1.27
CA LYS A 89 12.38 -3.13 0.12
C LYS A 89 12.48 -3.83 -1.23
N THR A 90 11.73 -4.91 -1.36
CA THR A 90 11.56 -5.71 -2.57
C THR A 90 10.47 -5.16 -3.47
N ALA A 91 9.46 -4.50 -2.92
CA ALA A 91 8.40 -3.90 -3.72
C ALA A 91 8.96 -2.76 -4.58
N TYR A 92 8.51 -2.69 -5.83
CA TYR A 92 8.89 -1.63 -6.74
C TYR A 92 8.47 -0.26 -6.17
N GLN A 93 9.37 0.72 -6.26
CA GLN A 93 9.09 2.11 -5.95
C GLN A 93 9.39 2.97 -7.17
N VAL A 94 8.54 3.95 -7.44
CA VAL A 94 8.80 4.92 -8.52
C VAL A 94 10.14 5.60 -8.26
N PRO A 95 11.11 5.55 -9.21
CA PRO A 95 12.42 6.14 -9.00
C PRO A 95 12.36 7.64 -8.74
N GLN A 96 13.22 8.16 -7.86
CA GLN A 96 13.31 9.60 -7.58
C GLN A 96 13.70 10.44 -8.82
N SER A 97 14.35 9.84 -9.81
CA SER A 97 14.63 10.50 -11.09
C SER A 97 13.37 10.77 -11.91
N VAL A 98 12.30 10.00 -11.69
CA VAL A 98 10.99 10.16 -12.33
C VAL A 98 10.06 11.00 -11.45
N PHE A 99 10.04 10.73 -10.14
CA PHE A 99 9.23 11.45 -9.18
C PHE A 99 10.09 11.92 -7.99
N PRO A 100 10.69 13.13 -8.06
CA PRO A 100 11.54 13.64 -7.01
C PRO A 100 10.73 13.86 -5.72
N THR A 101 11.14 13.17 -4.65
CA THR A 101 10.59 13.44 -3.32
C THR A 101 11.27 14.66 -2.71
N PRO A 102 10.59 15.36 -1.80
CA PRO A 102 11.15 16.51 -1.10
C PRO A 102 12.44 16.19 -0.34
N ASP A 103 13.34 17.16 -0.32
CA ASP A 103 14.55 17.09 0.51
C ASP A 103 14.19 17.20 1.99
N SER A 104 14.64 16.23 2.79
CA SER A 104 14.42 16.19 4.24
C SER A 104 15.13 17.34 4.98
N SER A 105 16.08 18.03 4.35
CA SER A 105 16.67 19.27 4.89
C SER A 105 15.63 20.39 5.08
N LYS A 106 14.49 20.30 4.38
CA LYS A 106 13.38 21.26 4.46
C LYS A 106 12.27 20.82 5.42
N SER A 107 12.41 19.63 6.02
CA SER A 107 11.45 19.14 7.01
C SER A 107 11.30 20.13 8.17
N VAL A 108 10.08 20.29 8.64
CA VAL A 108 9.76 21.15 9.78
C VAL A 108 9.43 20.31 11.00
N SER A 109 9.48 20.92 12.18
CA SER A 109 8.94 20.30 13.39
C SER A 109 7.46 19.97 13.20
N SER A 110 6.99 18.85 13.75
CA SER A 110 5.57 18.50 13.79
C SER A 110 4.69 19.59 14.44
N LYS A 111 5.29 20.41 15.31
CA LYS A 111 4.64 21.58 15.94
C LYS A 111 4.42 22.75 14.99
N ASP A 112 5.26 22.89 13.96
CA ASP A 112 5.20 23.96 12.96
C ASP A 112 4.37 23.55 11.73
N SER A 113 3.88 22.30 11.72
CA SER A 113 3.01 21.76 10.68
C SER A 113 1.55 22.13 10.90
N GLU A 114 0.89 22.56 9.83
CA GLU A 114 -0.57 22.74 9.74
C GLU A 114 -1.32 21.40 9.76
N LEU A 115 -0.61 20.29 9.53
CA LEU A 115 -1.13 18.93 9.50
C LEU A 115 -0.60 18.13 10.70
N GLU A 116 -1.47 17.38 11.35
CA GLU A 116 -1.16 16.52 12.49
C GLU A 116 -1.38 15.05 12.11
N PHE A 117 -0.39 14.20 12.38
CA PHE A 117 -0.49 12.75 12.24
C PHE A 117 -0.81 12.12 13.59
N SER A 118 -1.79 11.22 13.62
CA SER A 118 -2.09 10.37 14.78
C SER A 118 -2.33 8.94 14.34
N HIS A 119 -2.12 7.98 15.23
CA HIS A 119 -2.29 6.56 14.92
C HIS A 119 -2.84 5.77 16.10
N VAL A 120 -3.45 4.63 15.78
CA VAL A 120 -3.78 3.53 16.69
C VAL A 120 -2.80 2.41 16.38
N GLU A 121 -2.24 1.77 17.40
CA GLU A 121 -1.21 0.75 17.20
C GLU A 121 -1.80 -0.59 16.73
N SER A 122 -2.90 -1.07 17.31
CA SER A 122 -3.47 -2.39 16.97
C SER A 122 -5.01 -2.42 17.08
N PRO A 123 -5.74 -2.80 16.01
CA PRO A 123 -5.25 -2.86 14.63
C PRO A 123 -4.79 -1.47 14.16
N PHE A 124 -3.70 -1.44 13.41
CA PHE A 124 -3.04 -0.23 12.95
C PHE A 124 -3.98 0.57 12.06
N SER A 125 -4.15 1.83 12.42
CA SER A 125 -4.78 2.85 11.58
C SER A 125 -4.15 4.20 11.89
N PHE A 126 -4.23 5.13 10.97
CA PHE A 126 -3.81 6.50 11.15
C PHE A 126 -4.82 7.51 10.65
N LYS A 127 -4.69 8.73 11.17
CA LYS A 127 -5.44 9.91 10.76
C LYS A 127 -4.51 11.08 10.47
N VAL A 128 -4.93 11.93 9.55
CA VAL A 128 -4.34 13.25 9.29
C VAL A 128 -5.38 14.32 9.57
N THR A 129 -5.07 15.21 10.51
CA THR A 129 -5.98 16.26 10.97
C THR A 129 -5.41 17.63 10.64
N ARG A 130 -6.26 18.55 10.15
CA ARG A 130 -5.90 19.95 9.98
C ARG A 130 -5.88 20.63 11.35
N ARG A 131 -4.72 21.14 11.76
CA ARG A 131 -4.51 21.71 13.10
C ARG A 131 -5.38 22.94 13.38
N SER A 132 -5.63 23.77 12.36
CA SER A 132 -6.31 25.06 12.54
C SER A 132 -7.78 24.95 12.96
N ASN A 133 -8.46 23.87 12.59
CA ASN A 133 -9.90 23.69 12.83
C ASN A 133 -10.26 22.29 13.35
N GLY A 134 -9.30 21.38 13.51
CA GLY A 134 -9.54 20.01 13.96
C GLY A 134 -10.22 19.10 12.93
N GLU A 135 -10.34 19.53 11.67
CA GLU A 135 -10.97 18.76 10.61
C GLU A 135 -10.11 17.55 10.24
N VAL A 136 -10.70 16.36 10.23
CA VAL A 136 -10.04 15.13 9.82
C VAL A 136 -10.04 15.05 8.29
N LEU A 137 -8.86 15.09 7.68
CA LEU A 137 -8.68 15.10 6.23
C LEU A 137 -8.47 13.71 5.65
N PHE A 138 -7.94 12.80 6.46
CA PHE A 138 -7.68 11.41 6.08
C PHE A 138 -7.85 10.52 7.30
N ASP A 139 -8.64 9.46 7.23
CA ASP A 139 -8.90 8.53 8.34
C ASP A 139 -9.06 7.11 7.85
N THR A 140 -8.08 6.28 8.18
CA THR A 140 -8.01 4.88 7.74
C THR A 140 -8.74 3.90 8.64
N SER A 141 -9.31 4.34 9.76
CA SER A 141 -9.89 3.44 10.77
C SER A 141 -11.12 2.65 10.30
N ALA A 142 -11.71 3.00 9.16
CA ALA A 142 -12.89 2.34 8.62
C ALA A 142 -12.62 0.95 7.99
N ALA A 143 -11.37 0.62 7.66
CA ALA A 143 -11.02 -0.68 7.11
C ALA A 143 -9.56 -1.04 7.40
N ALA A 144 -9.28 -2.32 7.60
CA ALA A 144 -7.92 -2.80 7.79
C ALA A 144 -7.05 -2.57 6.53
N LEU A 145 -5.82 -2.10 6.76
CA LEU A 145 -4.76 -2.10 5.75
C LEU A 145 -4.51 -3.53 5.26
N VAL A 146 -4.52 -3.73 3.94
CA VAL A 146 -4.09 -4.97 3.30
C VAL A 146 -2.88 -4.65 2.44
N PHE A 147 -1.81 -5.42 2.61
CA PHE A 147 -0.56 -5.23 1.90
C PHE A 147 -0.02 -6.61 1.48
N GLU A 148 -0.31 -6.97 0.24
CA GLU A 148 0.11 -8.21 -0.40
C GLU A 148 1.04 -7.89 -1.58
N ASP A 149 1.77 -8.89 -2.08
CA ASP A 149 2.69 -8.77 -3.21
C ASP A 149 2.06 -8.19 -4.50
N GLN A 150 0.76 -8.43 -4.72
CA GLN A 150 0.02 -7.97 -5.90
C GLN A 150 -1.27 -7.21 -5.58
N TYR A 151 -1.54 -6.92 -4.29
CA TYR A 151 -2.75 -6.22 -3.88
C TYR A 151 -2.51 -5.31 -2.67
N LEU A 152 -2.90 -4.04 -2.82
CA LEU A 152 -2.83 -3.03 -1.76
C LEU A 152 -4.23 -2.47 -1.54
N ARG A 153 -4.68 -2.43 -0.28
CA ARG A 153 -5.91 -1.75 0.12
C ARG A 153 -5.63 -0.73 1.20
N LEU A 154 -5.87 0.53 0.87
CA LEU A 154 -5.89 1.66 1.81
C LEU A 154 -7.20 2.42 1.60
N ARG A 155 -7.93 2.68 2.68
CA ARG A 155 -9.22 3.40 2.63
C ARG A 155 -9.12 4.65 3.49
N THR A 156 -9.83 5.71 3.11
CA THR A 156 -10.12 6.84 3.98
C THR A 156 -11.62 7.05 4.07
N SER A 157 -12.12 7.49 5.21
CA SER A 157 -13.46 8.08 5.29
C SER A 157 -13.47 9.44 4.58
N LEU A 158 -14.66 9.85 4.14
CA LEU A 158 -14.93 11.16 3.56
C LEU A 158 -16.14 11.76 4.26
N PRO A 159 -16.27 13.09 4.32
CA PRO A 159 -17.47 13.74 4.84
C PRO A 159 -18.70 13.42 3.97
N GLU A 160 -19.89 13.74 4.48
CA GLU A 160 -21.12 13.69 3.70
C GLU A 160 -21.04 14.66 2.51
N ASP A 161 -21.48 14.20 1.33
CA ASP A 161 -21.45 14.96 0.07
C ASP A 161 -20.09 15.60 -0.29
N PRO A 162 -18.98 14.82 -0.39
CA PRO A 162 -17.66 15.39 -0.61
C PRO A 162 -17.53 15.94 -2.04
N ASN A 163 -16.68 16.95 -2.18
CA ASN A 163 -16.30 17.49 -3.49
C ASN A 163 -14.95 16.88 -3.91
N LEU A 164 -14.99 15.83 -4.73
CA LEU A 164 -13.80 15.12 -5.23
C LEU A 164 -13.52 15.47 -6.69
N TYR A 165 -12.23 15.61 -7.02
CA TYR A 165 -11.72 15.96 -8.35
C TYR A 165 -10.38 15.24 -8.59
N GLY A 166 -9.99 15.04 -9.85
CA GLY A 166 -8.69 14.43 -10.21
C GLY A 166 -8.84 12.96 -10.64
N LEU A 167 -7.88 12.10 -10.26
CA LEU A 167 -7.85 10.67 -10.61
C LEU A 167 -7.92 10.35 -12.12
N GLY A 168 -7.31 11.21 -12.94
CA GLY A 168 -7.32 11.08 -14.39
C GLY A 168 -6.42 9.97 -14.95
N GLU A 169 -6.52 9.68 -16.26
CA GLU A 169 -7.36 10.35 -17.27
C GLU A 169 -8.73 9.67 -17.46
N HIS A 170 -9.79 10.47 -17.63
CA HIS A 170 -11.16 10.00 -17.87
C HIS A 170 -12.07 11.10 -18.44
N SER A 171 -13.26 10.72 -18.93
CA SER A 171 -14.26 11.64 -19.52
C SER A 171 -15.47 11.96 -18.61
N ASP A 172 -15.33 11.80 -17.30
CA ASP A 172 -16.40 12.14 -16.34
C ASP A 172 -16.63 13.66 -16.19
N SER A 173 -17.74 14.00 -15.52
CA SER A 173 -17.98 15.33 -14.95
C SER A 173 -16.82 15.80 -14.07
N PHE A 174 -16.62 17.12 -13.99
CA PHE A 174 -15.53 17.71 -13.21
C PHE A 174 -15.56 17.29 -11.73
N ARG A 175 -16.72 17.45 -11.06
CA ARG A 175 -16.96 16.87 -9.74
C ARG A 175 -17.27 15.38 -9.90
N LEU A 176 -16.47 14.53 -9.27
CA LEU A 176 -16.61 13.07 -9.35
C LEU A 176 -17.89 12.58 -8.66
N ASN A 177 -18.49 11.52 -9.20
CA ASN A 177 -19.56 10.80 -8.52
C ASN A 177 -19.00 10.10 -7.27
N THR A 178 -19.72 10.20 -6.15
CA THR A 178 -19.30 9.68 -4.84
C THR A 178 -20.11 8.45 -4.39
N THR A 179 -21.03 7.95 -5.22
CA THR A 179 -21.86 6.78 -4.93
C THR A 179 -21.50 5.64 -5.88
N ASP A 180 -21.10 4.48 -5.31
CA ASP A 180 -20.75 3.25 -6.03
C ASP A 180 -19.85 3.46 -7.26
N TYR A 181 -18.90 4.37 -7.10
CA TYR A 181 -18.00 4.80 -8.18
C TYR A 181 -16.67 4.05 -8.10
N THR A 182 -16.27 3.45 -9.22
CA THR A 182 -14.97 2.78 -9.38
C THR A 182 -14.20 3.41 -10.53
N ARG A 183 -12.92 3.72 -10.29
CA ARG A 183 -12.01 4.25 -11.32
C ARG A 183 -10.76 3.40 -11.42
N THR A 184 -10.46 2.94 -12.64
CA THR A 184 -9.23 2.23 -12.97
C THR A 184 -8.21 3.22 -13.56
N LEU A 185 -6.96 3.14 -13.12
CA LEU A 185 -5.84 3.89 -13.69
C LEU A 185 -4.87 2.89 -14.34
N TRP A 186 -4.87 2.84 -15.68
CA TRP A 186 -4.00 1.99 -16.49
C TRP A 186 -3.86 2.60 -17.88
N SER A 187 -2.63 2.84 -18.34
CA SER A 187 -2.31 3.48 -19.64
C SER A 187 -2.02 2.47 -20.74
#